data_AF-A0AAU9X586-F1
#
_entry.id   AF-A0AAU9X586-F1
#
_cell.length_a   1.000
_cell.length_b   1.000
_cell.length_c   1.000
_cell.angle_alpha   90.00
_cell.angle_beta   90.00
_cell.angle_gamma   90.00
#
_symmetry.space_group_name_H-M   'P 1'
#
loop_
_entity.id
_entity.type
_entity.pdbx_description
1 polymer ?
#
loop_
_entity_poly.entity_id
_entity_poly.type
_entity_poly.pdbx_seq_one_letter_code
_entity_poly.pdbx_strand_id
1 'polypeptide(L)'
;MRAFRSHQWLHLEALVAQNDGLMDGPGHNTAEAQVMASCYHLLFNCLQTLFAWSGFVTSEQQNLFKKALFVLSSRTTLSSKTQPGFHALLEQSFHYLEQFQSSIPNIATAVSLTKLLVVLCEKGRDGDNGMSISLAELTGNFLKREWFRPDGERESGAKYNEALQFLLRFHLSCAEDTLATLEEVAGGAVTELIESDDKNAASTTYQTLTRSSLPCYYRAMMEELIGNLKQTHSVPLKKTDSPECHNERLVKLNISVRLFHILINLVKAFDQRSMIGASLKFGRLFLDTFLKLGMPVLDLMFRTHKDDINGMLKNLQQSTRSLQHICGHSKVTKDLSLTNHVPAVKKCLETFVFRVKAMLTLNKCHEAFWVGTLKNRDLHGQEIMSQQSVGEEPTEEEEEEEEEEEGEEMEEDDDDDDDADKDNVSSLS
;
A
#
# COMPACT_ATOMS: atom_id res chain seq x y z
N MET A 1 -27.67 27.07 -1.23
CA MET A 1 -26.28 27.08 -0.70
C MET A 1 -26.02 28.10 0.43
N ARG A 2 -26.61 29.31 0.49
CA ARG A 2 -26.42 30.22 1.67
C ARG A 2 -27.01 29.69 2.99
N ALA A 3 -28.11 28.95 2.95
CA ALA A 3 -28.76 28.36 4.14
C ALA A 3 -28.10 27.05 4.64
N PHE A 4 -27.10 26.53 3.92
CA PHE A 4 -26.60 25.17 4.11
C PHE A 4 -25.43 25.10 5.10
N ARG A 5 -24.66 26.19 5.20
CA ARG A 5 -23.52 26.30 6.15
C ARG A 5 -23.98 26.43 7.60
N SER A 6 -25.24 26.81 7.88
CA SER A 6 -25.63 27.24 9.24
C SER A 6 -26.38 26.20 10.07
N HIS A 7 -27.13 25.29 9.45
CA HIS A 7 -27.99 24.39 10.25
C HIS A 7 -27.53 22.95 10.23
N GLN A 8 -27.13 22.44 9.07
CA GLN A 8 -26.86 21.01 8.90
C GLN A 8 -25.41 20.64 9.25
N TRP A 9 -24.46 21.46 8.81
CA TRP A 9 -23.04 21.35 9.17
C TRP A 9 -22.81 21.61 10.66
N LEU A 10 -23.32 22.73 11.16
CA LEU A 10 -23.31 23.03 12.60
C LEU A 10 -24.06 21.98 13.43
N HIS A 11 -25.09 21.33 12.90
CA HIS A 11 -25.77 20.27 13.65
C HIS A 11 -24.91 19.01 13.78
N LEU A 12 -24.31 18.51 12.70
CA LEU A 12 -23.42 17.36 12.79
C LEU A 12 -22.14 17.68 13.56
N GLU A 13 -21.55 18.85 13.34
CA GLU A 13 -20.38 19.31 14.10
C GLU A 13 -20.70 19.52 15.59
N ALA A 14 -21.86 20.08 15.91
CA ALA A 14 -22.34 20.17 17.29
C ALA A 14 -22.64 18.80 17.90
N LEU A 15 -23.17 17.84 17.13
CA LEU A 15 -23.37 16.47 17.61
C LEU A 15 -22.04 15.76 17.90
N VAL A 16 -21.04 15.93 17.04
CA VAL A 16 -19.68 15.40 17.26
C VAL A 16 -19.06 16.05 18.49
N ALA A 17 -19.17 17.38 18.63
CA ALA A 17 -18.66 18.12 19.79
C ALA A 17 -19.41 17.80 21.09
N GLN A 18 -20.72 17.52 21.03
CA GLN A 18 -21.55 17.13 22.19
C GLN A 18 -21.25 15.72 22.68
N ASN A 19 -20.72 14.86 21.82
CA ASN A 19 -20.38 13.48 22.13
C ASN A 19 -18.87 13.29 22.35
N ASP A 20 -18.13 14.34 22.73
CA ASP A 20 -16.67 14.30 22.96
C ASP A 20 -15.86 13.73 21.78
N GLY A 21 -16.36 13.90 20.54
CA GLY A 21 -15.75 13.37 19.32
C GLY A 21 -16.17 11.93 18.97
N LEU A 22 -17.00 11.29 19.79
CA LEU A 22 -17.52 9.93 19.54
C LEU A 22 -18.63 9.94 18.48
N MET A 23 -18.43 9.11 17.46
CA MET A 23 -19.31 9.03 16.28
C MET A 23 -20.49 8.08 16.44
N ASP A 24 -20.51 7.30 17.51
CA ASP A 24 -21.58 6.43 17.95
C ASP A 24 -22.41 7.04 19.09
N GLY A 25 -22.11 8.28 19.49
CA GLY A 25 -22.81 8.97 20.56
C GLY A 25 -24.28 9.29 20.21
N PRO A 26 -25.11 9.58 21.23
CA PRO A 26 -26.52 9.90 21.05
C PRO A 26 -26.77 10.93 19.95
N GLY A 27 -27.77 10.66 19.09
CA GLY A 27 -28.13 11.53 17.97
C GLY A 27 -27.55 11.14 16.60
N HIS A 28 -26.44 10.39 16.54
CA HIS A 28 -25.79 9.99 15.27
C HIS A 28 -26.56 8.93 14.46
N ASN A 29 -27.32 8.06 15.13
CA ASN A 29 -28.11 6.99 14.47
C ASN A 29 -29.61 7.31 14.33
N THR A 30 -29.99 8.59 14.43
CA THR A 30 -31.38 9.01 14.20
C THR A 30 -31.75 8.96 12.71
N ALA A 31 -33.04 8.82 12.40
CA ALA A 31 -33.51 8.90 11.01
C ALA A 31 -33.14 10.24 10.35
N GLU A 32 -33.14 11.32 11.14
CA GLU A 32 -32.71 12.65 10.69
C GLU A 32 -31.22 12.66 10.32
N ALA A 33 -30.35 12.10 11.15
CA ALA A 33 -28.91 11.99 10.87
C ALA A 33 -28.62 11.15 9.61
N GLN A 34 -29.38 10.07 9.37
CA GLN A 34 -29.24 9.26 8.16
C GLN A 34 -29.65 10.01 6.88
N VAL A 35 -30.78 10.74 6.94
CA VAL A 35 -31.21 11.61 5.83
C VAL A 35 -30.16 12.69 5.58
N MET A 36 -29.64 13.27 6.64
CA MET A 36 -28.59 14.28 6.61
C MET A 36 -27.29 13.78 5.95
N ALA A 37 -26.84 12.59 6.32
CA ALA A 37 -25.70 11.92 5.70
C ALA A 37 -25.93 11.66 4.20
N SER A 38 -27.14 11.24 3.84
CA SER A 38 -27.53 11.04 2.44
C SER A 38 -27.50 12.35 1.63
N CYS A 39 -27.97 13.45 2.22
CA CYS A 39 -27.88 14.78 1.60
C CYS A 39 -26.41 15.19 1.37
N TYR A 40 -25.52 14.95 2.33
CA TYR A 40 -24.08 15.24 2.18
C TYR A 40 -23.47 14.45 1.03
N HIS A 41 -23.70 13.13 1.00
CA HIS A 41 -23.25 12.26 -0.06
C HIS A 41 -23.71 12.75 -1.45
N LEU A 42 -25.00 13.07 -1.61
CA LEU A 42 -25.55 13.58 -2.87
C LEU A 42 -24.94 14.94 -3.26
N LEU A 43 -24.73 15.85 -2.30
CA LEU A 43 -24.16 17.15 -2.60
C LEU A 43 -22.70 17.06 -3.06
N PHE A 44 -21.88 16.24 -2.40
CA PHE A 44 -20.51 16.01 -2.86
C PHE A 44 -20.49 15.36 -4.24
N ASN A 45 -21.37 14.41 -4.53
CA ASN A 45 -21.47 13.81 -5.87
C ASN A 45 -21.93 14.82 -6.93
N CYS A 46 -22.89 15.71 -6.62
CA CYS A 46 -23.31 16.78 -7.52
C CYS A 46 -22.16 17.75 -7.83
N LEU A 47 -21.41 18.17 -6.79
CA LEU A 47 -20.24 19.02 -6.97
C LEU A 47 -19.14 18.29 -7.75
N GLN A 48 -18.89 17.02 -7.45
CA GLN A 48 -17.89 16.21 -8.14
C GLN A 48 -18.24 16.07 -9.62
N THR A 49 -19.50 15.80 -9.96
CA THR A 49 -19.98 15.74 -11.35
C THR A 49 -19.82 17.08 -12.07
N LEU A 50 -20.14 18.19 -11.39
CA LEU A 50 -19.97 19.53 -11.93
C LEU A 50 -18.49 19.82 -12.24
N PHE A 51 -17.60 19.62 -11.27
CA PHE A 51 -16.18 19.94 -11.42
C PHE A 51 -15.41 18.94 -12.30
N ALA A 52 -15.91 17.72 -12.44
CA ALA A 52 -15.35 16.71 -13.34
C ALA A 52 -15.73 16.97 -14.81
N TRP A 53 -16.62 17.93 -15.09
CA TRP A 53 -17.07 18.22 -16.45
C TRP A 53 -15.89 18.57 -17.37
N SER A 54 -15.71 17.78 -18.44
CA SER A 54 -14.61 17.93 -19.39
C SER A 54 -14.67 19.25 -20.16
N GLY A 55 -15.85 19.86 -20.29
CA GLY A 55 -16.02 21.16 -20.93
C GLY A 55 -15.24 22.29 -20.24
N PHE A 56 -14.92 22.17 -18.95
CA PHE A 56 -14.06 23.14 -18.25
C PHE A 56 -12.61 23.14 -18.71
N VAL A 57 -12.16 22.12 -19.46
CA VAL A 57 -10.81 22.10 -20.04
C VAL A 57 -10.70 23.10 -21.21
N THR A 58 -11.80 23.34 -21.93
CA THR A 58 -11.83 24.24 -23.09
C THR A 58 -11.67 25.70 -22.67
N SER A 59 -10.81 26.46 -23.38
CA SER A 59 -10.54 27.88 -23.13
C SER A 59 -11.81 28.75 -23.04
N GLU A 60 -12.85 28.41 -23.81
CA GLU A 60 -14.14 29.10 -23.84
C GLU A 60 -14.89 29.05 -22.50
N GLN A 61 -14.77 27.95 -21.75
CA GLN A 61 -15.54 27.70 -20.53
C GLN A 61 -14.72 27.85 -19.23
N GLN A 62 -13.42 28.17 -19.35
CA GLN A 62 -12.55 28.49 -18.22
C GLN A 62 -13.10 29.64 -17.36
N ASN A 63 -13.83 30.58 -17.96
CA ASN A 63 -14.48 31.66 -17.24
C ASN A 63 -15.63 31.17 -16.33
N LEU A 64 -16.38 30.15 -16.75
CA LEU A 64 -17.42 29.55 -15.90
C LEU A 64 -16.79 28.77 -14.74
N PHE A 65 -15.69 28.05 -15.01
CA PHE A 65 -14.99 27.32 -13.96
C PHE A 65 -14.41 28.27 -12.91
N LYS A 66 -13.75 29.36 -13.32
CA LYS A 66 -13.27 30.42 -12.41
C LYS A 66 -14.41 31.00 -11.56
N LYS A 67 -15.58 31.24 -12.15
CA LYS A 67 -16.76 31.70 -11.40
C LYS A 67 -17.21 30.68 -10.36
N ALA A 68 -17.24 29.39 -10.70
CA ALA A 68 -17.60 28.33 -9.77
C ALA A 68 -16.61 28.23 -8.59
N LEU A 69 -15.30 28.27 -8.88
CA LEU A 69 -14.26 28.30 -7.85
C LEU A 69 -14.37 29.54 -6.96
N PHE A 70 -14.61 30.71 -7.55
CA PHE A 70 -14.82 31.96 -6.78
C PHE A 70 -15.98 31.86 -5.79
N VAL A 71 -17.08 31.18 -6.16
CA VAL A 71 -18.21 30.95 -5.25
C VAL A 71 -17.83 30.10 -4.03
N LEU A 72 -16.92 29.13 -4.21
CA LEU A 72 -16.40 28.31 -3.12
C LEU A 72 -15.35 29.07 -2.28
N SER A 73 -14.34 29.67 -2.93
CA SER A 73 -13.26 30.39 -2.24
C SER A 73 -13.75 31.61 -1.46
N SER A 74 -14.82 32.28 -1.93
CA SER A 74 -15.46 33.38 -1.18
C SER A 74 -16.07 32.96 0.16
N ARG A 75 -16.09 31.66 0.47
CA ARG A 75 -16.53 31.12 1.77
C ARG A 75 -15.38 30.98 2.78
N THR A 76 -14.14 30.95 2.32
CA THR A 76 -12.94 31.09 3.16
C THR A 76 -12.63 32.58 3.38
N THR A 77 -11.88 32.92 4.42
CA THR A 77 -11.61 34.30 4.85
C THR A 77 -11.20 35.20 3.67
N LEU A 78 -12.07 36.17 3.39
CA LEU A 78 -11.97 37.12 2.29
C LEU A 78 -11.13 38.32 2.72
N SER A 79 -9.87 38.41 2.29
CA SER A 79 -9.15 39.69 2.31
C SER A 79 -7.99 39.70 1.31
N SER A 80 -8.30 39.85 0.02
CA SER A 80 -7.36 40.50 -0.89
C SER A 80 -8.10 41.50 -1.77
N LYS A 81 -7.51 42.69 -1.92
CA LYS A 81 -8.02 43.78 -2.77
C LYS A 81 -7.83 43.47 -4.27
N THR A 82 -7.15 42.38 -4.61
CA THR A 82 -6.91 41.90 -5.97
C THR A 82 -7.67 40.60 -6.26
N GLN A 83 -8.18 40.48 -7.49
CA GLN A 83 -8.80 39.24 -7.98
C GLN A 83 -7.78 38.09 -7.87
N PRO A 84 -8.06 37.02 -7.12
CA PRO A 84 -7.12 35.92 -6.97
C PRO A 84 -6.88 35.22 -8.31
N GLY A 85 -5.65 34.78 -8.55
CA GLY A 85 -5.32 33.95 -9.71
C GLY A 85 -6.06 32.61 -9.69
N PHE A 86 -6.11 31.92 -10.83
CA PHE A 86 -6.80 30.64 -10.96
C PHE A 86 -6.32 29.60 -9.92
N HIS A 87 -5.01 29.47 -9.75
CA HIS A 87 -4.43 28.55 -8.76
C HIS A 87 -4.87 28.88 -7.34
N ALA A 88 -4.80 30.14 -6.93
CA ALA A 88 -5.25 30.58 -5.61
C ALA A 88 -6.76 30.33 -5.38
N LEU A 89 -7.60 30.52 -6.40
CA LEU A 89 -9.02 30.18 -6.33
C LEU A 89 -9.24 28.67 -6.16
N LEU A 90 -8.45 27.85 -6.85
CA LEU A 90 -8.54 26.40 -6.78
C LEU A 90 -8.14 25.89 -5.39
N GLU A 91 -6.98 26.34 -4.89
CA GLU A 91 -6.43 25.99 -3.58
C GLU A 91 -7.37 26.42 -2.43
N GLN A 92 -7.90 27.65 -2.47
CA GLN A 92 -8.89 28.10 -1.49
C GLN A 92 -10.19 27.29 -1.55
N SER A 93 -10.61 26.88 -2.76
CA SER A 93 -11.80 26.04 -2.93
C SER A 93 -11.56 24.62 -2.39
N PHE A 94 -10.35 24.10 -2.58
CA PHE A 94 -9.92 22.81 -2.03
C PHE A 94 -9.97 22.84 -0.50
N HIS A 95 -9.28 23.79 0.15
CA HIS A 95 -9.24 23.90 1.61
C HIS A 95 -10.60 24.20 2.22
N TYR A 96 -11.48 24.94 1.52
CA TYR A 96 -12.86 25.10 1.97
C TYR A 96 -13.61 23.76 2.06
N LEU A 97 -13.42 22.88 1.07
CA LEU A 97 -14.08 21.57 1.02
C LEU A 97 -13.43 20.57 1.97
N GLU A 98 -12.11 20.67 2.19
CA GLU A 98 -11.35 19.88 3.16
C GLU A 98 -11.87 20.06 4.59
N GLN A 99 -12.27 21.29 4.97
CA GLN A 99 -12.82 21.59 6.32
C GLN A 99 -14.02 20.72 6.71
N PHE A 100 -14.71 20.08 5.77
CA PHE A 100 -15.83 19.20 6.08
C PHE A 100 -15.41 17.84 6.65
N GLN A 101 -14.12 17.48 6.62
CA GLN A 101 -13.57 16.19 7.06
C GLN A 101 -14.08 15.74 8.43
N SER A 102 -14.10 16.63 9.43
CA SER A 102 -14.52 16.31 10.80
C SER A 102 -16.00 15.91 10.88
N SER A 103 -16.84 16.59 10.11
CA SER A 103 -18.30 16.41 10.09
C SER A 103 -18.80 15.25 9.22
N ILE A 104 -17.90 14.45 8.63
CA ILE A 104 -18.27 13.33 7.76
C ILE A 104 -18.91 12.20 8.59
N PRO A 105 -20.16 11.81 8.29
CA PRO A 105 -20.91 10.87 9.12
C PRO A 105 -20.62 9.39 8.82
N ASN A 106 -20.17 9.07 7.60
CA ASN A 106 -19.89 7.70 7.19
C ASN A 106 -18.85 7.63 6.08
N ILE A 107 -18.29 6.44 5.88
CA ILE A 107 -17.21 6.23 4.91
C ILE A 107 -17.64 6.48 3.45
N ALA A 108 -18.89 6.22 3.09
CA ALA A 108 -19.37 6.48 1.73
C ALA A 108 -19.34 7.98 1.41
N THR A 109 -19.69 8.82 2.38
CA THR A 109 -19.58 10.28 2.29
C THR A 109 -18.11 10.72 2.29
N ALA A 110 -17.25 10.06 3.07
CA ALA A 110 -15.81 10.31 3.07
C ALA A 110 -15.22 10.10 1.66
N VAL A 111 -15.54 8.97 1.03
CA VAL A 111 -15.13 8.67 -0.36
C VAL A 111 -15.66 9.70 -1.34
N SER A 112 -16.91 10.16 -1.21
CA SER A 112 -17.46 11.22 -2.08
C SER A 112 -16.73 12.54 -1.93
N LEU A 113 -16.37 12.95 -0.69
CA LEU A 113 -15.55 14.13 -0.47
C LEU A 113 -14.16 13.97 -1.09
N THR A 114 -13.49 12.84 -0.84
CA THR A 114 -12.18 12.55 -1.44
C THR A 114 -12.23 12.59 -2.96
N LYS A 115 -13.25 11.99 -3.60
CA LYS A 115 -13.44 12.05 -5.06
C LYS A 115 -13.60 13.48 -5.58
N LEU A 116 -14.34 14.32 -4.86
CA LEU A 116 -14.49 15.74 -5.20
C LEU A 116 -13.13 16.46 -5.12
N LEU A 117 -12.37 16.25 -4.04
CA LEU A 117 -11.07 16.87 -3.84
C LEU A 117 -10.04 16.41 -4.88
N VAL A 118 -10.01 15.11 -5.21
CA VAL A 118 -9.19 14.54 -6.29
C VAL A 118 -9.44 15.27 -7.61
N VAL A 119 -10.72 15.48 -7.97
CA VAL A 119 -11.06 16.20 -9.20
C VAL A 119 -10.49 17.61 -9.20
N LEU A 120 -10.47 18.31 -8.06
CA LEU A 120 -9.87 19.64 -7.95
C LEU A 120 -8.34 19.57 -8.04
N CYS A 121 -7.69 18.63 -7.37
CA CYS A 121 -6.25 18.38 -7.49
C CYS A 121 -5.83 18.15 -8.95
N GLU A 122 -6.60 17.35 -9.71
CA GLU A 122 -6.31 17.08 -11.11
C GLU A 122 -6.36 18.32 -12.01
N LYS A 123 -7.18 19.32 -11.66
CA LYS A 123 -7.24 20.61 -12.37
C LYS A 123 -6.09 21.55 -11.99
N GLY A 124 -5.35 21.24 -10.93
CA GLY A 124 -4.23 22.01 -10.42
C GLY A 124 -2.86 21.39 -10.70
N ARG A 125 -2.77 20.35 -11.55
CA ARG A 125 -1.55 19.55 -11.80
C ARG A 125 -0.30 20.33 -12.25
N ASP A 126 -0.44 21.58 -12.67
CA ASP A 126 0.69 22.44 -13.02
C ASP A 126 1.24 23.25 -11.82
N GLY A 127 0.68 23.05 -10.63
CA GLY A 127 0.99 23.76 -9.38
C GLY A 127 1.83 22.97 -8.38
N ASP A 128 1.94 23.52 -7.17
CA ASP A 128 2.66 22.92 -6.04
C ASP A 128 1.97 21.64 -5.52
N ASN A 129 2.74 20.72 -4.94
CA ASN A 129 2.25 19.44 -4.43
C ASN A 129 1.41 19.56 -3.15
N GLY A 130 1.22 20.78 -2.62
CA GLY A 130 0.50 21.03 -1.37
C GLY A 130 -0.90 20.42 -1.32
N MET A 131 -1.71 20.55 -2.37
CA MET A 131 -3.06 19.94 -2.38
C MET A 131 -3.01 18.40 -2.37
N SER A 132 -1.99 17.79 -2.96
CA SER A 132 -1.79 16.33 -2.89
C SER A 132 -1.44 15.92 -1.47
N ILE A 133 -0.52 16.63 -0.81
CA ILE A 133 -0.12 16.34 0.57
C ILE A 133 -1.32 16.48 1.51
N SER A 134 -2.10 17.56 1.39
CA SER A 134 -3.35 17.74 2.13
C SER A 134 -4.36 16.61 1.86
N LEU A 135 -4.47 16.14 0.61
CA LEU A 135 -5.30 14.99 0.28
C LEU A 135 -4.81 13.69 0.95
N ALA A 136 -3.49 13.50 1.06
CA ALA A 136 -2.90 12.37 1.76
C ALA A 136 -3.18 12.42 3.26
N GLU A 137 -3.07 13.59 3.88
CA GLU A 137 -3.42 13.80 5.29
C GLU A 137 -4.91 13.55 5.54
N LEU A 138 -5.79 14.09 4.70
CA LEU A 138 -7.25 13.92 4.82
C LEU A 138 -7.66 12.45 4.70
N THR A 139 -7.11 11.73 3.73
CA THR A 139 -7.39 10.30 3.57
C THR A 139 -6.78 9.46 4.68
N GLY A 140 -5.58 9.81 5.16
CA GLY A 140 -4.97 9.24 6.36
C GLY A 140 -5.87 9.40 7.59
N ASN A 141 -6.37 10.60 7.84
CA ASN A 141 -7.29 10.87 8.95
C ASN A 141 -8.58 10.03 8.88
N PHE A 142 -9.10 9.77 7.67
CA PHE A 142 -10.23 8.86 7.51
C PHE A 142 -9.90 7.39 7.84
N LEU A 143 -8.66 6.96 7.60
CA LEU A 143 -8.20 5.60 7.93
C LEU A 143 -7.85 5.44 9.42
N LYS A 144 -7.50 6.54 10.10
CA LYS A 144 -7.22 6.58 11.55
C LYS A 144 -8.51 6.70 12.41
N ARG A 145 -9.67 6.87 11.78
CA ARG A 145 -10.98 7.04 12.44
C ARG A 145 -11.81 5.76 12.42
N GLU A 146 -12.61 5.54 13.46
CA GLU A 146 -13.61 4.47 13.50
C GLU A 146 -14.88 4.80 12.71
N TRP A 147 -15.41 3.81 12.00
CA TRP A 147 -16.64 3.92 11.23
C TRP A 147 -17.66 2.91 11.73
N PHE A 148 -18.89 3.40 11.98
CA PHE A 148 -19.98 2.61 12.51
C PHE A 148 -21.17 2.59 11.55
N ARG A 149 -21.89 1.48 11.59
CA ARG A 149 -23.18 1.31 10.92
C ARG A 149 -24.31 1.87 11.79
N PRO A 150 -25.52 2.06 11.21
CA PRO A 150 -26.68 2.52 11.96
C PRO A 150 -27.12 1.62 13.12
N ASP A 151 -26.70 0.35 13.12
CA ASP A 151 -26.94 -0.61 14.20
C ASP A 151 -25.94 -0.48 15.37
N GLY A 152 -24.93 0.37 15.24
CA GLY A 152 -23.87 0.57 16.22
C GLY A 152 -22.68 -0.41 16.08
N GLU A 153 -22.73 -1.33 15.11
CA GLU A 153 -21.60 -2.22 14.83
C GLU A 153 -20.54 -1.52 13.98
N ARG A 154 -19.30 -2.01 14.04
CA ARG A 154 -18.22 -1.54 13.16
C ARG A 154 -18.59 -1.80 11.70
N GLU A 155 -18.31 -0.82 10.85
CA GLU A 155 -18.50 -0.95 9.42
C GLU A 155 -17.60 -2.06 8.86
N SER A 156 -18.15 -2.89 7.97
CA SER A 156 -17.47 -4.07 7.43
C SER A 156 -18.04 -4.50 6.08
N GLY A 157 -17.40 -5.47 5.44
CA GLY A 157 -17.87 -6.07 4.19
C GLY A 157 -17.25 -5.46 2.93
N ALA A 158 -17.67 -5.98 1.77
CA ALA A 158 -16.98 -5.71 0.50
C ALA A 158 -16.94 -4.22 0.11
N LYS A 159 -18.06 -3.50 0.22
CA LYS A 159 -18.12 -2.06 -0.09
C LYS A 159 -17.25 -1.21 0.83
N TYR A 160 -17.17 -1.59 2.09
CA TYR A 160 -16.28 -0.97 3.06
C TYR A 160 -14.82 -1.19 2.67
N ASN A 161 -14.45 -2.43 2.36
CA ASN A 161 -13.09 -2.78 1.92
C ASN A 161 -12.69 -2.05 0.62
N GLU A 162 -13.61 -1.90 -0.35
CA GLU A 162 -13.38 -1.09 -1.55
C GLU A 162 -13.15 0.39 -1.22
N ALA A 163 -13.92 0.93 -0.28
CA ALA A 163 -13.75 2.31 0.19
C ALA A 163 -12.40 2.50 0.90
N LEU A 164 -12.00 1.58 1.77
CA LEU A 164 -10.70 1.60 2.44
C LEU A 164 -9.55 1.50 1.44
N GLN A 165 -9.63 0.60 0.46
CA GLN A 165 -8.61 0.48 -0.58
C GLN A 165 -8.49 1.78 -1.38
N PHE A 166 -9.61 2.43 -1.71
CA PHE A 166 -9.63 3.73 -2.38
C PHE A 166 -8.95 4.82 -1.53
N LEU A 167 -9.31 4.93 -0.25
CA LEU A 167 -8.73 5.93 0.66
C LEU A 167 -7.22 5.69 0.87
N LEU A 168 -6.81 4.45 1.12
CA LEU A 168 -5.41 4.07 1.34
C LEU A 168 -4.55 4.36 0.11
N ARG A 169 -5.06 4.11 -1.09
CA ARG A 169 -4.35 4.45 -2.32
C ARG A 169 -4.00 5.93 -2.37
N PHE A 170 -4.94 6.82 -2.09
CA PHE A 170 -4.67 8.26 -2.10
C PHE A 170 -3.80 8.71 -0.93
N HIS A 171 -3.95 8.08 0.23
CA HIS A 171 -3.08 8.32 1.38
C HIS A 171 -1.61 8.06 1.04
N LEU A 172 -1.33 6.95 0.34
CA LEU A 172 0.04 6.60 -0.05
C LEU A 172 0.52 7.37 -1.28
N SER A 173 -0.28 7.45 -2.35
CA SER A 173 0.15 8.02 -3.64
C SER A 173 0.35 9.53 -3.61
N CYS A 174 -0.34 10.22 -2.69
CA CYS A 174 -0.26 11.67 -2.56
C CYS A 174 0.62 12.13 -1.39
N ALA A 175 1.18 11.19 -0.61
CA ALA A 175 2.11 11.50 0.46
C ALA A 175 3.39 12.17 -0.08
N GLU A 176 4.02 12.97 0.77
CA GLU A 176 5.33 13.56 0.45
C GLU A 176 6.40 12.49 0.23
N ASP A 177 6.42 11.47 1.09
CA ASP A 177 7.21 10.25 0.92
C ASP A 177 6.31 9.01 0.97
N THR A 178 5.97 8.50 -0.22
CA THR A 178 5.18 7.28 -0.40
C THR A 178 5.81 6.07 0.27
N LEU A 179 7.13 5.90 0.19
CA LEU A 179 7.80 4.71 0.70
C LEU A 179 7.84 4.73 2.23
N ALA A 180 8.11 5.89 2.83
CA ALA A 180 8.06 6.05 4.28
C ALA A 180 6.64 5.85 4.84
N THR A 181 5.62 6.39 4.17
CA THR A 181 4.22 6.20 4.58
C THR A 181 3.80 4.73 4.44
N LEU A 182 4.27 4.04 3.40
CA LEU A 182 4.02 2.60 3.24
C LEU A 182 4.71 1.80 4.36
N GLU A 183 5.92 2.19 4.76
CA GLU A 183 6.63 1.60 5.88
C GLU A 183 5.89 1.79 7.21
N GLU A 184 5.36 2.98 7.49
CA GLU A 184 4.53 3.25 8.69
C GLU A 184 3.36 2.26 8.77
N VAL A 185 2.66 2.04 7.65
CA VAL A 185 1.51 1.14 7.61
C VAL A 185 1.95 -0.33 7.71
N ALA A 186 2.89 -0.77 6.87
CA ALA A 186 3.28 -2.18 6.77
C ALA A 186 4.14 -2.68 7.94
N GLY A 187 5.08 -1.85 8.40
CA GLY A 187 6.06 -2.17 9.44
C GLY A 187 5.65 -1.70 10.84
N GLY A 188 4.72 -0.75 10.95
CA GLY A 188 4.16 -0.29 12.23
C GLY A 188 2.73 -0.77 12.45
N ALA A 189 1.78 -0.27 11.67
CA ALA A 189 0.35 -0.51 11.96
C ALA A 189 -0.07 -1.99 11.80
N VAL A 190 0.49 -2.72 10.83
CA VAL A 190 0.18 -4.14 10.65
C VAL A 190 0.89 -5.03 11.67
N THR A 191 2.08 -4.66 12.14
CA THR A 191 2.81 -5.45 13.16
C THR A 191 2.11 -5.40 14.51
N GLU A 192 1.45 -4.28 14.85
CA GLU A 192 0.53 -4.19 16.00
C GLU A 192 -0.56 -5.30 15.97
N LEU A 193 -1.04 -5.69 14.77
CA LEU A 193 -2.02 -6.76 14.63
C LEU A 193 -1.41 -8.17 14.76
N ILE A 194 -0.11 -8.33 14.49
CA ILE A 194 0.60 -9.60 14.67
C ILE A 194 0.78 -9.87 16.17
N GLU A 195 1.14 -8.83 16.93
CA GLU A 195 1.37 -8.90 18.38
C GLU A 195 0.08 -9.08 19.20
N SER A 196 -1.09 -8.79 18.62
CA SER A 196 -2.38 -8.91 19.30
C SER A 196 -3.02 -10.29 19.12
N ASP A 197 -3.31 -10.98 20.23
CA ASP A 197 -4.05 -12.25 20.24
C ASP A 197 -5.57 -12.09 19.99
N ASP A 198 -6.10 -10.87 19.98
CA ASP A 198 -7.54 -10.64 19.76
C ASP A 198 -7.89 -10.81 18.27
N LYS A 199 -8.92 -11.63 18.01
CA LYS A 199 -9.48 -11.82 16.68
C LYS A 199 -10.16 -10.56 16.14
N ASN A 200 -10.60 -9.68 17.03
CA ASN A 200 -11.22 -8.39 16.72
C ASN A 200 -10.25 -7.21 16.90
N ALA A 201 -8.95 -7.48 17.01
CA ALA A 201 -7.93 -6.44 17.11
C ALA A 201 -8.02 -5.46 15.93
N ALA A 202 -7.86 -4.19 16.27
CA ALA A 202 -7.64 -3.09 15.35
C ALA A 202 -6.29 -2.44 15.67
N SER A 203 -5.61 -1.88 14.68
CA SER A 203 -4.43 -1.06 14.92
C SER A 203 -4.82 0.18 15.71
N THR A 204 -3.97 0.54 16.67
CA THR A 204 -4.10 1.77 17.46
C THR A 204 -3.86 3.01 16.60
N THR A 205 -2.92 2.91 15.66
CA THR A 205 -2.56 3.97 14.71
C THR A 205 -3.62 4.11 13.61
N TYR A 206 -4.07 2.99 13.03
CA TYR A 206 -5.08 2.96 11.97
C TYR A 206 -6.30 2.16 12.41
N GLN A 207 -7.28 2.83 13.02
CA GLN A 207 -8.48 2.17 13.57
C GLN A 207 -9.31 1.39 12.54
N THR A 208 -9.17 1.68 11.24
CA THR A 208 -9.82 0.92 10.16
C THR A 208 -9.05 -0.33 9.72
N LEU A 209 -7.80 -0.50 10.16
CA LEU A 209 -6.97 -1.68 9.95
C LEU A 209 -7.27 -2.72 11.01
N THR A 210 -7.99 -3.77 10.61
CA THR A 210 -8.37 -4.92 11.43
C THR A 210 -7.93 -6.20 10.73
N ARG A 211 -7.96 -7.35 11.42
CA ARG A 211 -7.72 -8.65 10.76
C ARG A 211 -8.64 -8.89 9.56
N SER A 212 -9.85 -8.33 9.55
CA SER A 212 -10.83 -8.48 8.46
C SER A 212 -10.60 -7.55 7.25
N SER A 213 -10.06 -6.35 7.48
CA SER A 213 -9.76 -5.36 6.44
C SER A 213 -8.31 -5.45 5.96
N LEU A 214 -7.45 -6.19 6.66
CA LEU A 214 -6.05 -6.39 6.29
C LEU A 214 -5.85 -6.84 4.82
N PRO A 215 -6.67 -7.73 4.22
CA PRO A 215 -6.51 -8.06 2.80
C PRO A 215 -6.65 -6.89 1.83
N CYS A 216 -7.53 -5.91 2.11
CA CYS A 216 -7.67 -4.76 1.23
C CYS A 216 -6.52 -3.76 1.41
N TYR A 217 -6.02 -3.62 2.65
CA TYR A 217 -4.79 -2.88 2.95
C TYR A 217 -3.59 -3.47 2.22
N TYR A 218 -3.37 -4.78 2.39
CA TYR A 218 -2.30 -5.52 1.75
C TYR A 218 -2.27 -5.31 0.23
N ARG A 219 -3.44 -5.42 -0.40
CA ARG A 219 -3.59 -5.20 -1.84
C ARG A 219 -3.20 -3.79 -2.26
N ALA A 220 -3.69 -2.75 -1.57
CA ALA A 220 -3.37 -1.37 -1.88
C ALA A 220 -1.88 -1.06 -1.67
N MET A 221 -1.26 -1.56 -0.59
CA MET A 221 0.18 -1.41 -0.36
C MET A 221 1.02 -2.06 -1.47
N MET A 222 0.68 -3.29 -1.88
CA MET A 222 1.38 -3.96 -2.98
C MET A 222 1.21 -3.22 -4.32
N GLU A 223 0.00 -2.74 -4.63
CA GLU A 223 -0.27 -1.96 -5.84
C GLU A 223 0.52 -0.65 -5.86
N GLU A 224 0.58 0.05 -4.72
CA GLU A 224 1.28 1.33 -4.61
C GLU A 224 2.80 1.15 -4.64
N LEU A 225 3.34 0.12 -4.00
CA LEU A 225 4.78 -0.20 -4.08
C LEU A 225 5.23 -0.41 -5.53
N ILE A 226 4.44 -1.17 -6.31
CA ILE A 226 4.68 -1.38 -7.74
C ILE A 226 4.50 -0.08 -8.53
N GLY A 227 3.53 0.76 -8.15
CA GLY A 227 3.29 2.08 -8.70
C GLY A 227 4.46 3.03 -8.51
N ASN A 228 5.03 3.08 -7.30
CA ASN A 228 6.18 3.90 -6.96
C ASN A 228 7.44 3.44 -7.70
N LEU A 229 7.69 2.12 -7.78
CA LEU A 229 8.78 1.56 -8.59
C LEU A 229 8.62 1.95 -10.09
N LYS A 230 7.37 1.82 -10.58
CA LYS A 230 6.78 2.50 -11.76
C LYS A 230 7.36 3.87 -12.03
N GLN A 231 6.91 4.79 -11.19
CA GLN A 231 7.11 6.22 -11.35
C GLN A 231 8.59 6.59 -11.22
N THR A 232 9.26 6.06 -10.20
CA THR A 232 10.67 6.30 -9.93
C THR A 232 11.54 5.83 -11.08
N HIS A 233 11.36 4.63 -11.62
CA HIS A 233 12.28 4.10 -12.65
C HIS A 233 11.72 4.16 -14.08
N SER A 234 10.67 4.94 -14.31
CA SER A 234 10.03 5.12 -15.62
C SER A 234 10.99 5.67 -16.69
N VAL A 235 11.90 6.56 -16.29
CA VAL A 235 12.94 7.11 -17.15
C VAL A 235 14.25 6.35 -16.90
N PRO A 236 14.82 5.67 -17.91
CA PRO A 236 16.07 4.95 -17.77
C PRO A 236 17.22 5.87 -17.37
N LEU A 237 18.02 5.42 -16.40
CA LEU A 237 19.25 6.09 -16.00
C LEU A 237 20.29 6.07 -17.11
N LYS A 238 20.98 7.19 -17.29
CA LYS A 238 22.10 7.35 -18.21
C LYS A 238 23.41 7.45 -17.43
N LYS A 239 24.48 6.99 -18.05
CA LYS A 239 25.86 7.14 -17.53
C LYS A 239 26.27 8.59 -17.29
N THR A 240 25.63 9.53 -17.98
CA THR A 240 25.91 10.98 -17.90
C THR A 240 25.12 11.68 -16.80
N ASP A 241 24.15 10.99 -16.17
CA ASP A 241 23.39 11.58 -15.08
C ASP A 241 24.28 11.79 -13.85
N SER A 242 23.88 12.69 -12.95
CA SER A 242 24.69 13.04 -11.79
C SER A 242 24.76 11.87 -10.79
N PRO A 243 25.85 11.75 -10.01
CA PRO A 243 25.99 10.69 -9.01
C PRO A 243 24.91 10.78 -7.92
N GLU A 244 24.39 11.98 -7.62
CA GLU A 244 23.28 12.17 -6.67
C GLU A 244 21.99 11.51 -7.19
N CYS A 245 21.69 11.66 -8.48
CA CYS A 245 20.54 11.01 -9.12
C CYS A 245 20.69 9.49 -9.11
N HIS A 246 21.89 8.98 -9.37
CA HIS A 246 22.21 7.54 -9.29
C HIS A 246 21.95 7.00 -7.89
N ASN A 247 22.49 7.67 -6.87
CA ASN A 247 22.33 7.29 -5.46
C ASN A 247 20.86 7.35 -5.02
N GLU A 248 20.14 8.41 -5.35
CA GLU A 248 18.71 8.55 -4.99
C GLU A 248 17.87 7.40 -5.57
N ARG A 249 18.10 7.04 -6.84
CA ARG A 249 17.42 5.93 -7.50
C ARG A 249 17.79 4.58 -6.87
N LEU A 250 19.06 4.38 -6.51
CA LEU A 250 19.50 3.14 -5.85
C LEU A 250 18.85 2.99 -4.47
N VAL A 251 18.84 4.05 -3.67
CA VAL A 251 18.24 4.06 -2.34
C VAL A 251 16.75 3.76 -2.42
N LYS A 252 16.01 4.43 -3.32
CA LYS A 252 14.57 4.16 -3.52
C LYS A 252 14.30 2.72 -3.98
N LEU A 253 15.16 2.17 -4.83
CA LEU A 253 15.06 0.77 -5.25
C LEU A 253 15.30 -0.19 -4.09
N ASN A 254 16.31 0.08 -3.25
CA ASN A 254 16.61 -0.72 -2.06
C ASN A 254 15.44 -0.70 -1.06
N ILE A 255 14.91 0.49 -0.73
CA ILE A 255 13.74 0.63 0.14
C ILE A 255 12.55 -0.14 -0.44
N SER A 256 12.33 -0.07 -1.77
CA SER A 256 11.25 -0.81 -2.42
C SER A 256 11.40 -2.33 -2.25
N VAL A 257 12.62 -2.87 -2.36
CA VAL A 257 12.90 -4.29 -2.13
C VAL A 257 12.69 -4.68 -0.67
N ARG A 258 13.10 -3.82 0.28
CA ARG A 258 12.88 -4.07 1.72
C ARG A 258 11.39 -4.07 2.06
N LEU A 259 10.62 -3.12 1.55
CA LEU A 259 9.16 -3.08 1.74
C LEU A 259 8.47 -4.28 1.09
N PHE A 260 8.92 -4.69 -0.10
CA PHE A 260 8.45 -5.91 -0.72
C PHE A 260 8.68 -7.14 0.17
N HIS A 261 9.87 -7.26 0.76
CA HIS A 261 10.20 -8.34 1.68
C HIS A 261 9.28 -8.37 2.89
N ILE A 262 9.06 -7.21 3.55
CA ILE A 262 8.12 -7.08 4.67
C ILE A 262 6.73 -7.57 4.25
N LEU A 263 6.19 -7.05 3.14
CA LEU A 263 4.86 -7.42 2.66
C LEU A 263 4.74 -8.93 2.34
N ILE A 264 5.76 -9.55 1.74
CA ILE A 264 5.73 -10.99 1.48
C ILE A 264 5.71 -11.80 2.79
N ASN A 265 6.48 -11.38 3.81
CA ASN A 265 6.52 -12.08 5.09
C ASN A 265 5.24 -11.90 5.92
N LEU A 266 4.49 -10.80 5.74
CA LEU A 266 3.16 -10.66 6.37
C LEU A 266 2.21 -11.80 6.00
N VAL A 267 2.34 -12.39 4.81
CA VAL A 267 1.48 -13.51 4.37
C VAL A 267 1.67 -14.72 5.29
N LYS A 268 2.89 -14.98 5.75
CA LYS A 268 3.21 -16.08 6.67
C LYS A 268 2.52 -15.89 8.03
N ALA A 269 2.44 -14.66 8.52
CA ALA A 269 1.85 -14.34 9.82
C ALA A 269 0.31 -14.46 9.84
N PHE A 270 -0.36 -14.18 8.72
CA PHE A 270 -1.84 -14.10 8.69
C PHE A 270 -2.54 -15.26 7.98
N ASP A 271 -1.87 -16.00 7.09
CA ASP A 271 -2.37 -17.19 6.38
C ASP A 271 -3.79 -17.03 5.77
N GLN A 272 -4.17 -15.81 5.38
CA GLN A 272 -5.47 -15.55 4.80
C GLN A 272 -5.45 -15.85 3.31
N ARG A 273 -6.39 -16.69 2.83
CA ARG A 273 -6.55 -17.05 1.41
C ARG A 273 -6.47 -15.86 0.44
N SER A 274 -7.10 -14.73 0.79
CA SER A 274 -7.07 -13.51 -0.02
C SER A 274 -5.70 -12.85 -0.08
N MET A 275 -4.92 -12.92 1.01
CA MET A 275 -3.55 -12.41 1.06
C MET A 275 -2.60 -13.33 0.27
N ILE A 276 -2.78 -14.65 0.35
CA ILE A 276 -2.02 -15.62 -0.47
C ILE A 276 -2.25 -15.37 -1.97
N GLY A 277 -3.52 -15.25 -2.40
CA GLY A 277 -3.82 -14.95 -3.80
C GLY A 277 -3.27 -13.59 -4.24
N ALA A 278 -3.32 -12.59 -3.37
CA ALA A 278 -2.74 -11.27 -3.64
C ALA A 278 -1.22 -11.33 -3.73
N SER A 279 -0.54 -12.06 -2.84
CA SER A 279 0.92 -12.15 -2.82
C SER A 279 1.47 -12.85 -4.06
N LEU A 280 0.82 -13.92 -4.53
CA LEU A 280 1.19 -14.58 -5.80
C LEU A 280 1.03 -13.62 -6.99
N LYS A 281 -0.12 -12.92 -7.07
CA LYS A 281 -0.40 -12.00 -8.18
C LYS A 281 0.55 -10.80 -8.18
N PHE A 282 0.61 -10.06 -7.07
CA PHE A 282 1.36 -8.82 -6.99
C PHE A 282 2.86 -9.07 -6.76
N GLY A 283 3.24 -10.17 -6.12
CA GLY A 283 4.63 -10.64 -6.05
C GLY A 283 5.24 -10.83 -7.43
N ARG A 284 4.53 -11.55 -8.32
CA ARG A 284 4.94 -11.67 -9.72
C ARG A 284 5.03 -10.31 -10.43
N LEU A 285 4.02 -9.46 -10.26
CA LEU A 285 4.02 -8.14 -10.91
C LEU A 285 5.15 -7.23 -10.43
N PHE A 286 5.51 -7.31 -9.15
CA PHE A 286 6.66 -6.61 -8.60
C PHE A 286 7.96 -7.13 -9.21
N LEU A 287 8.18 -8.45 -9.22
CA LEU A 287 9.37 -9.07 -9.81
C LEU A 287 9.50 -8.76 -11.32
N ASP A 288 8.41 -8.87 -12.08
CA ASP A 288 8.38 -8.49 -13.50
C ASP A 288 8.76 -7.02 -13.70
N THR A 289 8.29 -6.14 -12.82
CA THR A 289 8.60 -4.71 -12.86
C THR A 289 10.06 -4.45 -12.50
N PHE A 290 10.56 -5.12 -11.46
CA PHE A 290 11.96 -5.06 -11.04
C PHE A 290 12.89 -5.57 -12.13
N LEU A 291 12.55 -6.67 -12.81
CA LEU A 291 13.33 -7.19 -13.94
C LEU A 291 13.43 -6.18 -15.09
N LYS A 292 12.34 -5.46 -15.36
CA LYS A 292 12.29 -4.47 -16.45
C LYS A 292 12.98 -3.15 -16.11
N LEU A 293 12.84 -2.68 -14.86
CA LEU A 293 13.22 -1.32 -14.48
C LEU A 293 14.33 -1.27 -13.43
N GLY A 294 14.35 -2.21 -12.49
CA GLY A 294 15.37 -2.33 -11.45
C GLY A 294 16.67 -2.92 -11.97
N MET A 295 16.63 -4.02 -12.72
CA MET A 295 17.86 -4.67 -13.24
C MET A 295 18.76 -3.75 -14.08
N PRO A 296 18.23 -2.89 -14.99
CA PRO A 296 19.07 -1.92 -15.70
C PRO A 296 19.79 -0.93 -14.78
N VAL A 297 19.15 -0.53 -13.67
CA VAL A 297 19.76 0.32 -12.63
C VAL A 297 20.93 -0.42 -11.98
N LEU A 298 20.74 -1.71 -11.66
CA LEU A 298 21.81 -2.53 -11.08
C LEU A 298 22.97 -2.73 -12.04
N ASP A 299 22.71 -3.06 -13.30
CA ASP A 299 23.78 -3.25 -14.30
C ASP A 299 24.67 -2.01 -14.44
N LEU A 300 24.06 -0.81 -14.34
CA LEU A 300 24.76 0.46 -14.46
C LEU A 300 25.68 0.71 -13.25
N MET A 301 25.22 0.38 -12.05
CA MET A 301 25.84 0.81 -10.78
C MET A 301 26.55 -0.31 -10.02
N PHE A 302 26.51 -1.55 -10.50
CA PHE A 302 27.09 -2.72 -9.82
C PHE A 302 28.55 -2.53 -9.42
N ARG A 303 29.35 -1.89 -10.28
CA ARG A 303 30.79 -1.73 -10.04
C ARG A 303 31.11 -0.69 -8.97
N THR A 304 30.22 0.29 -8.77
CA THR A 304 30.43 1.38 -7.81
C THR A 304 29.73 1.12 -6.47
N HIS A 305 28.62 0.38 -6.48
CA HIS A 305 27.79 0.09 -5.29
C HIS A 305 27.62 -1.42 -5.06
N LYS A 306 28.72 -2.17 -5.20
CA LYS A 306 28.72 -3.64 -5.17
C LYS A 306 28.02 -4.20 -3.92
N ASP A 307 28.40 -3.72 -2.74
CA ASP A 307 27.93 -4.27 -1.48
C ASP A 307 26.45 -3.95 -1.23
N ASP A 308 26.03 -2.72 -1.51
CA ASP A 308 24.62 -2.31 -1.43
C ASP A 308 23.72 -3.14 -2.35
N ILE A 309 24.18 -3.39 -3.57
CA ILE A 309 23.44 -4.19 -4.56
C ILE A 309 23.39 -5.65 -4.16
N ASN A 310 24.49 -6.21 -3.64
CA ASN A 310 24.51 -7.58 -3.12
C ASN A 310 23.55 -7.75 -1.94
N GLY A 311 23.56 -6.81 -0.97
CA GLY A 311 22.61 -6.83 0.16
C GLY A 311 21.16 -6.77 -0.31
N MET A 312 20.85 -5.91 -1.29
CA MET A 312 19.52 -5.82 -1.89
C MET A 312 19.11 -7.12 -2.60
N LEU A 313 20.01 -7.74 -3.35
CA LEU A 313 19.74 -9.01 -4.04
C LEU A 313 19.52 -10.16 -3.04
N LYS A 314 20.23 -10.18 -1.90
CA LYS A 314 19.99 -11.14 -0.81
C LYS A 314 18.57 -10.99 -0.22
N ASN A 315 18.14 -9.76 0.10
CA ASN A 315 16.78 -9.51 0.59
C ASN A 315 15.71 -9.91 -0.43
N LEU A 316 15.95 -9.62 -1.71
CA LEU A 316 15.04 -10.03 -2.78
C LEU A 316 15.01 -11.55 -2.93
N GLN A 317 16.15 -12.23 -2.80
CA GLN A 317 16.25 -13.69 -2.83
C GLN A 317 15.42 -14.35 -1.72
N GLN A 318 15.50 -13.84 -0.48
CA GLN A 318 14.66 -14.34 0.62
C GLN A 318 13.17 -14.17 0.28
N SER A 319 12.79 -13.05 -0.32
CA SER A 319 11.42 -12.79 -0.76
C SER A 319 10.97 -13.75 -1.87
N THR A 320 11.87 -14.08 -2.82
CA THR A 320 11.58 -15.07 -3.87
C THR A 320 11.44 -16.48 -3.31
N ARG A 321 12.23 -16.86 -2.28
CA ARG A 321 12.08 -18.14 -1.58
C ARG A 321 10.73 -18.22 -0.86
N SER A 322 10.34 -17.17 -0.13
CA SER A 322 9.00 -17.08 0.47
C SER A 322 7.88 -17.24 -0.56
N LEU A 323 7.99 -16.64 -1.75
CA LEU A 323 7.03 -16.85 -2.84
C LEU A 323 7.00 -18.30 -3.36
N GLN A 324 8.14 -18.99 -3.43
CA GLN A 324 8.19 -20.41 -3.79
C GLN A 324 7.44 -21.27 -2.76
N HIS A 325 7.63 -21.00 -1.46
CA HIS A 325 6.89 -21.68 -0.39
C HIS A 325 5.37 -21.43 -0.47
N ILE A 326 4.97 -20.19 -0.78
CA ILE A 326 3.55 -19.85 -1.01
C ILE A 326 2.98 -20.63 -2.21
N CYS A 327 3.76 -20.78 -3.29
CA CYS A 327 3.39 -21.61 -4.44
C CYS A 327 3.22 -23.09 -4.06
N GLY A 328 4.15 -23.65 -3.28
CA GLY A 328 4.08 -25.01 -2.77
C GLY A 328 2.83 -25.24 -1.90
N HIS A 329 2.60 -24.35 -0.93
CA HIS A 329 1.41 -24.39 -0.09
C HIS A 329 0.11 -24.34 -0.90
N SER A 330 0.05 -23.48 -1.94
CA SER A 330 -1.13 -23.35 -2.81
C SER A 330 -1.44 -24.62 -3.61
N LYS A 331 -0.40 -25.37 -4.03
CA LYS A 331 -0.57 -26.67 -4.69
C LYS A 331 -1.10 -27.73 -3.71
N VAL A 332 -0.54 -27.79 -2.50
CA VAL A 332 -0.91 -28.79 -1.47
C VAL A 332 -2.34 -28.59 -0.95
N THR A 333 -2.76 -27.33 -0.77
CA THR A 333 -4.13 -27.00 -0.34
C THR A 333 -5.20 -27.27 -1.40
N LYS A 334 -4.80 -27.63 -2.64
CA LYS A 334 -5.69 -27.94 -3.78
C LYS A 334 -6.71 -26.84 -4.09
N ASP A 335 -6.38 -25.58 -3.78
CA ASP A 335 -7.22 -24.44 -4.17
C ASP A 335 -6.98 -24.11 -5.64
N LEU A 336 -7.95 -24.45 -6.49
CA LEU A 336 -7.85 -24.25 -7.93
C LEU A 336 -7.59 -22.77 -8.30
N SER A 337 -8.18 -21.83 -7.57
CA SER A 337 -8.00 -20.39 -7.84
C SER A 337 -6.57 -19.94 -7.54
N LEU A 338 -5.94 -20.48 -6.49
CA LEU A 338 -4.57 -20.15 -6.13
C LEU A 338 -3.56 -20.89 -7.02
N THR A 339 -3.84 -22.16 -7.32
CA THR A 339 -3.03 -23.01 -8.19
C THR A 339 -2.86 -22.40 -9.59
N ASN A 340 -3.90 -21.74 -10.11
CA ASN A 340 -3.84 -21.03 -11.41
C ASN A 340 -2.80 -19.90 -11.47
N HIS A 341 -2.38 -19.34 -10.34
CA HIS A 341 -1.33 -18.33 -10.29
C HIS A 341 0.08 -18.93 -10.32
N VAL A 342 0.25 -20.18 -9.89
CA VAL A 342 1.55 -20.80 -9.62
C VAL A 342 2.47 -20.88 -10.85
N PRO A 343 2.04 -21.36 -12.03
CA PRO A 343 2.93 -21.50 -13.18
C PRO A 343 3.58 -20.18 -13.61
N ALA A 344 2.78 -19.10 -13.66
CA ALA A 344 3.28 -17.78 -14.04
C ALA A 344 4.25 -17.20 -13.00
N VAL A 345 4.07 -17.53 -11.71
CA VAL A 345 4.96 -17.10 -10.64
C VAL A 345 6.29 -17.87 -10.70
N LYS A 346 6.26 -19.21 -10.81
CA LYS A 346 7.47 -20.05 -10.97
C LYS A 346 8.35 -19.57 -12.13
N LYS A 347 7.76 -19.38 -13.31
CA LYS A 347 8.46 -18.86 -14.49
C LYS A 347 9.11 -17.49 -14.27
N CYS A 348 8.43 -16.60 -13.56
CA CYS A 348 8.98 -15.27 -13.23
C CYS A 348 10.17 -15.37 -12.27
N LEU A 349 10.09 -16.27 -11.28
CA LEU A 349 11.16 -16.53 -10.32
C LEU A 349 12.40 -17.14 -11.01
N GLU A 350 12.21 -18.10 -11.90
CA GLU A 350 13.29 -18.68 -12.73
C GLU A 350 13.96 -17.59 -13.57
N THR A 351 13.16 -16.81 -14.30
CA THR A 351 13.65 -15.68 -15.12
C THR A 351 14.48 -14.71 -14.27
N PHE A 352 14.03 -14.43 -13.04
CA PHE A 352 14.75 -13.60 -12.10
C PHE A 352 16.11 -14.20 -11.73
N VAL A 353 16.15 -15.47 -11.33
CA VAL A 353 17.40 -16.16 -10.98
C VAL A 353 18.38 -16.15 -12.14
N PHE A 354 17.95 -16.50 -13.36
CA PHE A 354 18.81 -16.47 -14.55
C PHE A 354 19.34 -15.06 -14.83
N ARG A 355 18.50 -14.04 -14.69
CA ARG A 355 18.89 -12.64 -14.96
C ARG A 355 19.90 -12.11 -13.94
N VAL A 356 19.78 -12.50 -12.68
CA VAL A 356 20.76 -12.17 -11.63
C VAL A 356 22.07 -12.92 -11.86
N LYS A 357 22.02 -14.24 -12.14
CA LYS A 357 23.21 -15.04 -12.51
C LYS A 357 23.99 -14.39 -13.66
N ALA A 358 23.28 -13.98 -14.73
CA ALA A 358 23.90 -13.31 -15.88
C ALA A 358 24.60 -11.99 -15.50
N MET A 359 23.96 -11.16 -14.67
CA MET A 359 24.53 -9.87 -14.24
C MET A 359 25.85 -10.05 -13.46
N LEU A 360 25.87 -11.03 -12.56
CA LEU A 360 27.02 -11.32 -11.71
C LEU A 360 28.20 -11.91 -12.49
N THR A 361 27.91 -12.81 -13.43
CA THR A 361 28.91 -13.36 -14.35
C THR A 361 29.57 -12.26 -15.19
N LEU A 362 28.77 -11.34 -15.74
CA LEU A 362 29.29 -10.20 -16.51
C LEU A 362 30.18 -9.26 -15.69
N ASN A 363 29.94 -9.17 -14.38
CA ASN A 363 30.72 -8.36 -13.46
C ASN A 363 31.80 -9.15 -12.69
N LYS A 364 32.04 -10.42 -13.04
CA LYS A 364 33.02 -11.32 -12.40
C LYS A 364 32.84 -11.44 -10.88
N CYS A 365 31.59 -11.41 -10.40
CA CYS A 365 31.25 -11.41 -8.99
C CYS A 365 30.38 -12.63 -8.64
N HIS A 366 30.92 -13.83 -8.83
CA HIS A 366 30.21 -15.09 -8.59
C HIS A 366 30.07 -15.44 -7.10
N GLU A 367 30.97 -14.92 -6.25
CA GLU A 367 30.98 -15.21 -4.80
C GLU A 367 29.86 -14.51 -4.00
N ALA A 368 29.06 -13.62 -4.60
CA ALA A 368 28.10 -12.78 -3.87
C ALA A 368 26.64 -13.25 -3.88
N PHE A 369 26.27 -14.17 -4.78
CA PHE A 369 24.88 -14.66 -4.92
C PHE A 369 24.90 -16.17 -5.05
N TRP A 370 24.73 -16.83 -3.91
CA TRP A 370 24.65 -18.28 -3.85
C TRP A 370 23.18 -18.71 -3.99
N VAL A 371 22.87 -19.40 -5.08
CA VAL A 371 21.57 -20.05 -5.29
C VAL A 371 21.68 -21.42 -4.66
N GLY A 372 21.38 -21.51 -3.36
CA GLY A 372 21.32 -22.79 -2.66
C GLY A 372 20.15 -23.65 -3.11
N THR A 373 20.26 -24.96 -2.86
CA THR A 373 19.19 -25.94 -3.08
C THR A 373 17.96 -25.57 -2.27
N LEU A 374 16.78 -25.53 -2.92
CA LEU A 374 15.53 -25.16 -2.28
C LEU A 374 14.75 -26.42 -1.89
N LYS A 375 14.70 -26.75 -0.59
CA LYS A 375 13.81 -27.83 -0.10
C LYS A 375 12.35 -27.44 -0.32
N ASN A 376 11.53 -28.38 -0.79
CA ASN A 376 10.11 -28.16 -1.02
C ASN A 376 9.39 -28.00 0.33
N ARG A 377 9.02 -26.77 0.70
CA ARG A 377 8.37 -26.45 1.99
C ARG A 377 7.09 -25.66 1.80
N ASP A 378 6.17 -25.78 2.74
CA ASP A 378 4.94 -25.01 2.80
C ASP A 378 5.13 -23.59 3.39
N LEU A 379 4.04 -22.83 3.53
CA LEU A 379 4.05 -21.46 4.04
C LEU A 379 4.68 -21.34 5.43
N HIS A 380 4.54 -22.39 6.24
CA HIS A 380 5.00 -22.47 7.64
C HIS A 380 6.38 -23.14 7.76
N GLY A 381 7.03 -23.44 6.62
CA GLY A 381 8.35 -24.04 6.58
C GLY A 381 8.38 -25.55 6.79
N GLN A 382 7.21 -26.22 6.81
CA GLN A 382 7.16 -27.67 6.92
C GLN A 382 7.50 -28.30 5.57
N GLU A 383 8.33 -29.35 5.60
CA GLU A 383 8.74 -30.05 4.39
C GLU A 383 7.54 -30.74 3.73
N ILE A 384 7.30 -30.39 2.46
CA ILE A 384 6.30 -31.03 1.62
C ILE A 384 6.95 -32.31 1.11
N MET A 385 6.57 -33.45 1.69
CA MET A 385 7.00 -34.76 1.17
C MET A 385 6.59 -34.90 -0.29
N SER A 386 7.56 -35.06 -1.19
CA SER A 386 7.39 -35.15 -2.65
C SER A 386 6.65 -36.40 -3.14
N GLN A 387 5.98 -37.16 -2.27
CA GLN A 387 5.31 -38.42 -2.62
C GLN A 387 3.81 -38.34 -2.40
N GLN A 388 3.07 -38.06 -3.48
CA GLN A 388 1.74 -38.63 -3.74
C GLN A 388 1.46 -38.64 -5.25
N SER A 389 2.23 -39.44 -6.00
CA SER A 389 1.70 -40.09 -7.20
C SER A 389 0.90 -41.32 -6.77
N VAL A 390 -0.33 -41.09 -6.29
CA VAL A 390 -1.28 -42.21 -6.11
C VAL A 390 -2.06 -42.34 -7.41
N GLY A 391 -1.70 -43.41 -8.13
CA GLY A 391 -2.14 -43.84 -9.44
C GLY A 391 -3.46 -43.31 -9.98
N GLU A 392 -3.36 -42.67 -11.14
CA GLU A 392 -4.27 -42.81 -12.26
C GLU A 392 -3.41 -42.73 -13.55
N GLU A 393 -3.86 -43.46 -14.59
CA GLU A 393 -3.16 -43.93 -15.80
C GLU A 393 -2.26 -42.91 -16.56
N PRO A 394 -1.25 -43.39 -17.33
CA PRO A 394 -0.26 -42.53 -17.95
C PRO A 394 -0.88 -41.78 -19.15
N THR A 395 -1.01 -40.46 -19.03
CA THR A 395 -1.09 -39.57 -20.19
C THR A 395 0.17 -38.72 -20.23
N GLU A 396 1.03 -39.06 -21.20
CA GLU A 396 2.11 -38.28 -21.81
C GLU A 396 2.78 -37.21 -20.92
N GLU A 397 3.84 -37.68 -20.27
CA GLU A 397 5.04 -36.98 -19.80
C GLU A 397 5.25 -35.54 -20.35
N GLU A 398 4.94 -34.54 -19.53
CA GLU A 398 5.84 -33.38 -19.37
C GLU A 398 6.70 -33.69 -18.14
N GLU A 399 7.87 -34.31 -18.36
CA GLU A 399 8.94 -34.38 -17.37
C GLU A 399 9.40 -32.93 -17.09
N GLU A 400 8.86 -32.32 -16.02
CA GLU A 400 9.53 -31.18 -15.38
C GLU A 400 10.81 -31.75 -14.73
N GLU A 401 11.93 -31.70 -15.45
CA GLU A 401 13.27 -31.78 -14.86
C GLU A 401 13.42 -30.61 -13.87
N GLU A 402 12.99 -30.82 -12.61
CA GLU A 402 13.45 -29.97 -11.51
C GLU A 402 14.93 -30.32 -11.30
N GLU A 403 15.84 -29.49 -11.83
CA GLU A 403 17.28 -29.58 -11.58
C GLU A 403 17.54 -29.49 -10.06
N GLU A 404 17.65 -30.64 -9.40
CA GLU A 404 18.24 -30.78 -8.06
C GLU A 404 19.76 -30.59 -8.20
N GLU A 405 20.24 -29.34 -8.14
CA GLU A 405 21.67 -29.07 -7.92
C GLU A 405 21.99 -29.26 -6.42
N GLU A 406 22.72 -30.33 -6.10
CA GLU A 406 23.27 -30.62 -4.77
C GLU A 406 24.41 -29.65 -4.40
N GLY A 407 24.37 -29.07 -3.19
CA GLY A 407 25.46 -28.31 -2.59
C GLY A 407 25.20 -27.99 -1.11
N GLU A 408 26.21 -28.24 -0.27
CA GLU A 408 26.16 -28.27 1.21
C GLU A 408 25.54 -27.03 1.90
N GLU A 409 24.88 -27.32 3.03
CA GLU A 409 24.19 -26.38 3.92
C GLU A 409 25.17 -25.49 4.70
N MET A 410 24.86 -24.19 4.80
CA MET A 410 25.17 -23.41 6.00
C MET A 410 23.83 -22.92 6.56
N GLU A 411 23.42 -23.52 7.67
CA GLU A 411 22.39 -22.96 8.53
C GLU A 411 23.04 -21.83 9.35
N GLU A 412 22.53 -20.61 9.23
CA GLU A 412 22.68 -19.60 10.28
C GLU A 412 21.49 -19.80 11.22
N ASP A 413 21.71 -20.61 12.27
CA ASP A 413 20.88 -20.59 13.47
C ASP A 413 21.11 -19.26 14.18
N ASP A 414 20.12 -18.38 14.15
CA ASP A 414 19.98 -17.30 15.14
C ASP A 414 19.41 -17.92 16.43
N ASP A 415 20.26 -18.61 17.19
CA ASP A 415 20.02 -18.95 18.60
C ASP A 415 20.89 -18.01 19.45
N ASP A 416 20.36 -16.82 19.76
CA ASP A 416 20.86 -15.99 20.87
C ASP A 416 20.31 -16.57 22.18
N ASP A 417 20.97 -17.63 22.67
CA ASP A 417 20.77 -18.19 24.02
C ASP A 417 21.92 -17.71 24.92
N ASP A 418 21.73 -16.53 25.53
CA ASP A 418 22.69 -15.90 26.42
C ASP A 418 22.46 -16.39 27.87
N ASP A 419 22.81 -17.64 28.14
CA ASP A 419 22.84 -18.22 29.50
C ASP A 419 24.29 -18.31 29.99
N ALA A 420 24.80 -17.21 30.55
CA ALA A 420 26.09 -17.17 31.23
C ALA A 420 25.92 -17.53 32.71
N ASP A 421 26.41 -18.74 32.99
CA ASP A 421 26.40 -19.47 34.24
C ASP A 421 26.91 -18.69 35.47
N LYS A 422 26.32 -19.04 36.62
CA LYS A 422 26.83 -18.74 37.95
C LYS A 422 28.10 -19.56 38.18
N ASP A 423 29.16 -18.93 38.69
CA ASP A 423 29.78 -19.41 39.94
C ASP A 423 30.73 -18.38 40.59
N ASN A 424 30.18 -17.73 41.62
CA ASN A 424 30.67 -17.71 43.00
C ASN A 424 32.19 -17.72 43.28
N VAL A 425 32.75 -16.60 43.77
CA VAL A 425 33.73 -16.61 44.88
C VAL A 425 33.56 -15.38 45.77
N SER A 426 32.94 -15.61 46.92
CA SER A 426 33.23 -15.08 48.26
C SER A 426 33.93 -13.71 48.45
N SER A 427 33.35 -12.93 49.37
CA SER A 427 33.96 -12.46 50.63
C SER A 427 34.01 -10.94 50.87
N LEU A 428 33.51 -10.61 52.06
CA LEU A 428 33.89 -9.54 52.99
C LEU A 428 33.20 -8.17 52.90
N SER A 429 32.69 -7.84 54.11
CA SER A 429 32.23 -6.56 54.68
C SER A 429 30.87 -6.02 54.25
#